data_AF-A0A7M3P6A7-F1
#
_entry.id   AF-A0A7M3P6A7-F1
#
_cell.length_a   1.000
_cell.length_b   1.000
_cell.length_c   1.000
_cell.angle_alpha   90.00
_cell.angle_beta   90.00
_cell.angle_gamma   90.00
#
_symmetry.space_group_name_H-M   'P 1'
#
loop_
_entity.id
_entity.type
_entity.pdbx_description
1 polymer ?
#
loop_
_entity_poly.entity_id
_entity_poly.type
_entity_poly.pdbx_seq_one_letter_code
_entity_poly.pdbx_strand_id
1 'polypeptide(L)'
;MMSIYPTIEIISGPTAPSEIENVIRHVLPEKSLPMGEYRHSMLDITHQDDGSTSISTDALDEVPLSRFAKLFTQLCAETDWELRLDWDDLESIDPGSRREYLYRPLGGGQPREYAPEGA
;
A
#
# COMPACT_ATOMS: atom_id res chain seq x y z
N MET A 1 -14.93 -17.59 -0.36
CA MET A 1 -13.45 -17.54 -0.29
C MET A 1 -13.14 -16.10 0.07
N MET A 2 -12.71 -15.84 1.30
CA MET A 2 -12.24 -14.51 1.69
C MET A 2 -10.79 -14.43 1.22
N SER A 3 -10.53 -13.52 0.29
CA SER A 3 -9.19 -13.26 -0.23
C SER A 3 -8.51 -12.24 0.68
N ILE A 4 -7.20 -12.39 0.88
CA ILE A 4 -6.38 -11.51 1.70
C ILE A 4 -5.75 -10.47 0.81
N TYR A 5 -5.81 -9.19 1.19
CA TYR A 5 -5.28 -8.12 0.35
C TYR A 5 -4.28 -7.28 1.15
N PRO A 6 -3.04 -7.09 0.65
CA PRO A 6 -2.20 -6.06 1.23
C PRO A 6 -2.85 -4.70 0.93
N THR A 7 -2.86 -3.85 1.94
CA THR A 7 -3.51 -2.54 1.86
C THR A 7 -2.52 -1.48 2.31
N ILE A 8 -2.30 -0.47 1.46
CA ILE A 8 -1.61 0.76 1.88
C ILE A 8 -2.68 1.78 2.20
N GLU A 9 -2.77 2.14 3.47
CA GLU A 9 -3.63 3.20 3.93
C GLU A 9 -2.85 4.52 4.01
N ILE A 10 -3.44 5.55 3.42
CA ILE A 10 -3.07 6.94 3.60
C ILE A 10 -3.94 7.46 4.74
N ILE A 11 -3.37 7.46 5.95
CA ILE A 11 -4.06 7.85 7.20
C ILE A 11 -4.22 9.38 7.26
N SER A 12 -3.20 10.11 6.80
CA SER A 12 -3.23 11.57 6.73
C SER A 12 -2.42 12.03 5.53
N GLY A 13 -3.06 12.77 4.62
CA GLY A 13 -2.48 13.18 3.35
C GLY A 13 -3.35 14.26 2.67
N PRO A 14 -3.30 14.37 1.34
CA PRO A 14 -4.12 15.30 0.60
C PRO A 14 -5.59 14.98 0.79
N THR A 15 -6.41 16.00 1.01
CA THR A 15 -7.86 15.84 1.16
C THR A 15 -8.56 15.63 -0.17
N ALA A 16 -7.91 15.97 -1.29
CA ALA A 16 -8.44 15.81 -2.63
C ALA A 16 -8.04 14.43 -3.20
N PRO A 17 -9.02 13.55 -3.52
CA PRO A 17 -8.79 12.28 -4.21
C PRO A 17 -7.86 12.36 -5.42
N SER A 18 -8.04 13.38 -6.25
CA SER A 18 -7.26 13.59 -7.47
C SER A 18 -5.78 13.84 -7.22
N GLU A 19 -5.40 14.43 -6.08
CA GLU A 19 -4.00 14.63 -5.71
C GLU A 19 -3.33 13.30 -5.37
N ILE A 20 -4.04 12.45 -4.63
CA ILE A 20 -3.58 11.08 -4.32
C ILE A 20 -3.38 10.28 -5.59
N GLU A 21 -4.38 10.27 -6.48
CA GLU A 21 -4.27 9.57 -7.77
C GLU A 21 -3.10 10.08 -8.61
N ASN A 22 -2.88 11.41 -8.67
CA ASN A 22 -1.78 11.99 -9.43
C ASN A 22 -0.41 11.54 -8.92
N VAL A 23 -0.23 11.48 -7.61
CA VAL A 23 1.01 10.97 -7.00
C VAL A 23 1.17 9.48 -7.27
N ILE A 24 0.11 8.67 -7.12
CA ILE A 24 0.19 7.24 -7.41
C ILE A 24 0.55 7.00 -8.88
N ARG A 25 -0.05 7.73 -9.83
CA ARG A 25 0.31 7.67 -11.26
C ARG A 25 1.73 8.13 -11.54
N HIS A 26 2.24 9.09 -10.77
CA HIS A 26 3.63 9.54 -10.88
C HIS A 26 4.61 8.47 -10.38
N VAL A 27 4.32 7.87 -9.23
CA VAL A 27 5.11 6.78 -8.62
C VAL A 27 5.05 5.51 -9.47
N LEU A 28 3.90 5.22 -10.07
CA LEU A 28 3.64 4.06 -10.92
C LEU A 28 3.25 4.49 -12.35
N PRO A 29 4.22 4.90 -13.18
CA PRO A 29 3.93 5.33 -14.54
C PRO A 29 3.35 4.17 -15.37
N GLU A 30 2.20 4.41 -16.00
CA GLU A 30 1.36 3.41 -16.70
C GLU A 30 2.07 2.60 -17.80
N LYS A 31 3.27 2.99 -18.25
CA LYS A 31 3.80 2.56 -19.55
C LYS A 31 4.92 1.53 -19.57
N SER A 32 5.59 1.21 -18.47
CA SER A 32 6.46 0.03 -18.31
C SER A 32 7.48 0.28 -17.21
N LEU A 33 7.47 -0.58 -16.19
CA LEU A 33 8.67 -0.82 -15.40
C LEU A 33 9.38 -2.04 -16.01
N PRO A 34 10.72 -2.01 -16.15
CA PRO A 34 11.50 -3.05 -16.84
C PRO A 34 11.41 -4.45 -16.20
N MET A 35 10.67 -4.61 -15.09
CA MET A 35 10.49 -5.86 -14.33
C MET A 35 9.03 -6.21 -14.02
N GLY A 36 8.05 -5.62 -14.73
CA GLY A 36 6.63 -5.95 -14.53
C GLY A 36 6.06 -5.54 -13.17
N GLU A 37 6.64 -4.52 -12.54
CA GLU A 37 6.11 -3.90 -11.33
C GLU A 37 4.75 -3.22 -11.61
N TYR A 38 3.92 -3.05 -10.57
CA TYR A 38 2.49 -2.75 -10.66
C TYR A 38 2.12 -1.75 -11.75
N ARG A 39 1.09 -2.10 -12.54
CA ARG A 39 0.36 -1.11 -13.33
C ARG A 39 -0.66 -0.45 -12.42
N HIS A 40 -0.84 0.87 -12.52
CA HIS A 40 -1.94 1.57 -11.83
C HIS A 40 -3.31 0.87 -12.05
N SER A 41 -3.53 0.27 -13.23
CA SER A 41 -4.76 -0.48 -13.54
C SER A 41 -4.97 -1.77 -12.74
N MET A 42 -4.00 -2.20 -11.93
CA MET A 42 -4.07 -3.38 -11.05
C MET A 42 -4.24 -2.99 -9.58
N LEU A 43 -4.42 -1.69 -9.31
CA LEU A 43 -4.65 -1.15 -7.98
C LEU A 43 -6.08 -0.64 -7.88
N ASP A 44 -6.72 -0.99 -6.78
CA ASP A 44 -7.99 -0.41 -6.36
C ASP A 44 -7.71 0.71 -5.36
N ILE A 45 -8.18 1.93 -5.66
CA ILE A 45 -8.05 3.09 -4.78
C ILE A 45 -9.45 3.39 -4.23
N THR A 46 -9.61 3.28 -2.93
CA THR A 46 -10.88 3.51 -2.24
C THR A 46 -10.73 4.64 -1.23
N HIS A 47 -11.56 5.68 -1.37
CA HIS A 47 -11.65 6.76 -0.40
C HIS A 47 -12.68 6.40 0.66
N GLN A 48 -12.33 6.59 1.93
CA GLN A 48 -13.18 6.27 3.06
C GLN A 48 -13.88 7.52 3.61
N ASP A 49 -14.99 7.31 4.32
CA ASP A 49 -15.80 8.38 4.91
C ASP A 49 -15.06 9.14 6.03
N ASP A 50 -14.03 8.52 6.63
CA ASP A 50 -13.18 9.12 7.66
C ASP A 50 -12.07 10.02 7.09
N GLY A 51 -12.00 10.15 5.76
CA GLY A 51 -10.99 10.94 5.05
C GLY A 51 -9.70 10.18 4.75
N SER A 52 -9.57 8.92 5.17
CA SER A 52 -8.46 8.06 4.77
C SER A 52 -8.64 7.55 3.33
N THR A 53 -7.55 7.09 2.73
CA THR A 53 -7.59 6.44 1.41
C THR A 53 -6.81 5.14 1.45
N SER A 54 -7.45 4.05 1.02
CA SER A 54 -6.81 2.74 0.92
C SER A 54 -6.46 2.43 -0.53
N ILE A 55 -5.25 1.92 -0.73
CA ILE A 55 -4.76 1.35 -1.98
C ILE A 55 -4.67 -0.15 -1.73
N SER A 56 -5.32 -0.96 -2.57
CA SER A 56 -5.30 -2.42 -2.50
C SER A 56 -5.07 -3.04 -3.88
N THR A 57 -4.85 -4.34 -3.92
CA THR A 57 -4.68 -5.10 -5.18
C THR A 57 -5.22 -6.52 -5.01
N ASP A 58 -5.78 -7.09 -6.07
CA ASP A 58 -6.34 -8.44 -6.10
C ASP A 58 -5.28 -9.55 -6.35
N ALA A 59 -4.01 -9.18 -6.45
CA ALA A 59 -2.91 -10.10 -6.77
C ALA A 59 -2.29 -10.76 -5.51
N LEU A 60 -2.27 -12.10 -5.47
CA LEU A 60 -2.03 -12.91 -4.26
C LEU A 60 -0.74 -13.76 -4.26
N ASP A 61 0.19 -13.61 -5.20
CA ASP A 61 1.47 -14.32 -5.20
C ASP A 61 2.61 -13.52 -4.50
N GLU A 62 3.70 -14.19 -4.12
CA GLU A 62 4.85 -13.58 -3.41
C GLU A 62 5.42 -12.35 -4.14
N VAL A 63 5.34 -12.37 -5.47
CA VAL A 63 5.86 -11.32 -6.33
C VAL A 63 5.07 -10.01 -6.14
N PRO A 64 3.72 -9.95 -6.27
CA PRO A 64 2.92 -8.79 -5.90
C PRO A 64 3.17 -8.30 -4.47
N LEU A 65 3.26 -9.19 -3.48
CA LEU A 65 3.49 -8.77 -2.09
C LEU A 65 4.77 -7.93 -1.93
N SER A 66 5.88 -8.43 -2.48
CA SER A 66 7.15 -7.69 -2.48
C SER A 66 7.07 -6.38 -3.24
N ARG A 67 6.28 -6.32 -4.32
CA ARG A 67 6.06 -5.11 -5.10
C ARG A 67 5.23 -4.08 -4.33
N PHE A 68 4.35 -4.52 -3.43
CA PHE A 68 3.46 -3.63 -2.68
C PHE A 68 4.22 -2.94 -1.56
N ALA A 69 5.11 -3.67 -0.89
CA ALA A 69 6.10 -3.09 0.02
C ALA A 69 7.03 -2.07 -0.68
N LYS A 70 7.42 -2.31 -1.94
CA LYS A 70 8.15 -1.33 -2.75
C LYS A 70 7.32 -0.08 -3.03
N LEU A 71 6.05 -0.23 -3.44
CA LEU A 71 5.14 0.90 -3.65
C LEU A 71 5.04 1.75 -2.38
N PHE A 72 4.83 1.11 -1.23
CA PHE A 72 4.81 1.79 0.07
C PHE A 72 6.11 2.59 0.32
N THR A 73 7.27 1.99 0.05
CA THR A 73 8.57 2.65 0.21
C THR A 73 8.73 3.84 -0.74
N GLN A 74 8.26 3.74 -1.98
CA GLN A 74 8.28 4.85 -2.94
C GLN A 74 7.36 5.99 -2.49
N LEU A 75 6.15 5.68 -2.03
CA LEU A 75 5.24 6.68 -1.46
C LEU A 75 5.85 7.38 -0.25
N CYS A 76 6.60 6.66 0.60
CA CYS A 76 7.36 7.26 1.70
C CYS A 76 8.46 8.21 1.23
N ALA A 77 9.09 7.94 0.09
CA ALA A 77 10.16 8.77 -0.46
C ALA A 77 9.64 10.03 -1.16
N GLU A 78 8.46 9.95 -1.78
CA GLU A 78 7.88 11.01 -2.61
C GLU A 78 6.89 11.92 -1.86
N THR A 79 6.49 11.55 -0.64
CA THR A 79 5.43 12.28 0.09
C THR A 79 5.76 12.45 1.56
N ASP A 80 5.12 13.39 2.23
CA ASP A 80 5.18 13.63 3.68
C ASP A 80 3.97 13.04 4.44
N TRP A 81 3.15 12.21 3.78
CA TRP A 81 1.91 11.64 4.29
C TRP A 81 2.11 10.71 5.49
N GLU A 82 1.06 10.47 6.27
CA GLU A 82 1.03 9.34 7.18
C GLU A 82 0.55 8.09 6.43
N LEU A 83 1.35 7.03 6.47
CA LEU A 83 1.12 5.81 5.69
C LEU A 83 1.18 4.58 6.57
N ARG A 84 0.34 3.59 6.27
CA ARG A 84 0.35 2.27 6.88
C ARG A 84 0.24 1.19 5.81
N LEU A 85 1.18 0.26 5.76
CA LEU A 85 1.05 -1.00 5.03
C LEU A 85 0.52 -2.04 6.01
N ASP A 86 -0.72 -2.40 5.81
CA ASP A 86 -1.44 -3.40 6.59
C ASP A 86 -1.86 -4.57 5.70
N TRP A 87 -2.38 -5.61 6.34
CA TRP A 87 -2.84 -6.84 5.74
C TRP A 87 -4.19 -7.17 6.36
N ASP A 88 -5.24 -7.32 5.55
CA ASP A 88 -6.53 -7.74 6.10
C ASP A 88 -6.40 -9.09 6.81
N ASP A 89 -6.81 -9.11 8.08
CA ASP A 89 -6.86 -10.30 8.92
C ASP A 89 -7.85 -11.31 8.32
N LEU A 90 -7.38 -12.51 7.94
CA LEU A 90 -7.92 -13.81 8.38
C LEU A 90 -7.46 -15.02 7.52
N GLU A 91 -6.90 -16.00 8.23
CA GLU A 91 -6.86 -17.46 8.02
C GLU A 91 -6.25 -18.11 6.77
N SER A 92 -5.95 -17.41 5.67
CA SER A 92 -5.66 -18.10 4.38
C SER A 92 -4.28 -17.88 3.71
N ILE A 93 -3.38 -17.09 4.30
CA ILE A 93 -2.00 -16.98 3.79
C ILE A 93 -1.15 -18.12 4.37
N ASP A 94 -0.34 -18.75 3.51
CA ASP A 94 0.70 -19.69 3.92
C ASP A 94 1.56 -19.08 5.04
N PRO A 95 1.67 -19.71 6.23
CA PRO A 95 2.53 -19.22 7.31
C PRO A 95 4.00 -19.03 6.91
N GLY A 96 4.43 -19.54 5.76
CA GLY A 96 5.75 -19.27 5.18
C GLY A 96 5.90 -17.89 4.49
N SER A 97 4.82 -17.18 4.20
CA SER A 97 4.87 -15.87 3.53
C SER A 97 5.26 -14.77 4.52
N ARG A 98 6.35 -14.05 4.23
CA ARG A 98 6.82 -12.94 5.07
C ARG A 98 5.89 -11.73 4.91
N ARG A 99 5.12 -11.43 5.97
CA ARG A 99 4.29 -10.22 6.06
C ARG A 99 5.13 -9.07 6.60
N GLU A 100 5.16 -7.96 5.88
CA GLU A 100 5.78 -6.72 6.35
C GLU A 100 4.66 -5.75 6.73
N TYR A 101 4.48 -5.54 8.03
CA TYR A 101 3.59 -4.52 8.57
C TYR A 101 4.42 -3.25 8.77
N LEU A 102 4.18 -2.23 7.94
CA LEU A 102 5.01 -1.01 7.95
C LEU A 102 4.17 0.22 8.26
N TYR A 103 4.72 1.12 9.06
CA TYR A 103 4.10 2.40 9.38
C TYR A 103 5.09 3.54 9.18
N ARG A 104 4.60 4.66 8.65
CA ARG A 104 5.35 5.91 8.54
C ARG A 104 4.49 7.07 9.07
N PRO A 105 4.98 7.85 10.05
CA PRO A 105 4.24 8.98 10.62
C PRO A 105 4.18 10.20 9.68
N LEU A 106 3.18 11.05 9.89
CA LEU A 106 3.04 12.33 9.19
C LEU A 106 4.31 13.20 9.34
N GLY A 107 4.68 13.91 8.27
CA GLY A 107 5.85 14.79 8.24
C GLY A 107 7.15 14.09 7.83
N GLY A 108 7.08 12.80 7.47
CA GLY A 108 8.20 12.04 6.91
C GLY A 108 8.91 11.12 7.92
N GLY A 109 10.09 10.65 7.53
CA GLY A 109 10.87 9.68 8.30
C GLY A 109 10.94 8.32 7.61
N GLN A 110 11.80 7.45 8.14
CA GLN A 110 11.91 6.09 7.60
C GLN A 110 10.69 5.27 8.02
N PRO A 111 10.13 4.47 7.11
CA PRO A 111 9.11 3.49 7.50
C PRO A 111 9.70 2.51 8.53
N ARG A 112 8.87 2.12 9.49
CA ARG A 112 9.24 1.19 10.56
C ARG A 112 8.26 0.03 10.62
N GLU A 113 8.76 -1.14 11.00
CA GLU A 113 7.90 -2.28 11.29
C GLU A 113 7.04 -2.00 12.52
N TYR A 114 5.80 -2.47 12.51
CA TYR A 114 4.91 -2.49 13.68
C TYR A 114 4.29 -3.87 13.86
N ALA A 115 3.88 -4.18 15.09
CA ALA A 115 3.06 -5.36 15.35
C ALA A 115 1.60 -4.93 15.22
N PRO A 116 0.80 -5.54 14.33
CA PRO A 116 -0.64 -5.27 14.28
C PRO A 116 -1.27 -5.73 15.61
N GLU A 117 -2.27 -5.00 16.10
CA GLU A 117 -3.00 -5.41 17.30
C GLU A 117 -3.82 -6.67 16.98
N GLY A 118 -3.45 -7.82 17.55
CA GLY A 118 -4.22 -9.07 17.43
C GLY A 118 -3.52 -10.25 16.72
N ALA A 119 -2.24 -10.14 16.35
CA ALA A 119 -1.45 -11.25 15.81
C ALA A 119 -1.20 -12.41 16.80
#